data_AF-A0A8R2R5Q9-F1
#
_entry.id   AF-A0A8R2R5Q9-F1
#
_cell.length_a   1.000
_cell.length_b   1.000
_cell.length_c   1.000
_cell.angle_alpha   90.00
_cell.angle_beta   90.00
_cell.angle_gamma   90.00
#
_symmetry.space_group_name_H-M   'P 1'
#
loop_
_entity.id
_entity.type
_entity.pdbx_description
1 polymer ?
#
loop_
_entity_poly.entity_id
_entity_poly.type
_entity_poly.pdbx_seq_one_letter_code
_entity_poly.pdbx_strand_id
1 'polypeptide(L)'
;MNFEKVIRPWFLITISPDKPPLVANKDIRILPLAAVNKLGIQKSLNAVQRRFAQKLCKAYRTVSLNSALALAGILPLDLRIREAASLYEAKRGVAQPMLRGREVERMNSALTSPHPAERMELEIQCLVDQEHVDLNSDFDLRIYTDGSKIEGKVGAALSLWEGAAETKALKLTLSPVCTVYQAELLALCRATHEAAEHRAKSIGIYSDSLSALQTTANWNALHPLAVEARENLRKALLRSKRISLFWTKAHAGLEGNERADKLVKESALRSKRRPDYDRCPVSFVKRSIRMRSLDEWNHRYRGGETAGVTKIFFPDALTAYRVIKKVNIDGVTTQMLTGHGGFSEFLHRFKCRENPSCICEPGKPESVPHLLLECPVYARERLELEIRLGKEISLQNICYIMEDRERDIFLDYGRQICRKTINRNK
;
A
#
# COMPACT_ATOMS: atom_id res chain seq x y z
N MET A 1 -16.08 -7.03 0.28
CA MET A 1 -15.28 -8.23 0.61
C MET A 1 -13.81 -7.93 0.31
N ASN A 2 -12.94 -7.92 1.31
CA ASN A 2 -11.57 -7.42 1.20
C ASN A 2 -10.69 -8.46 0.45
N PHE A 3 -10.49 -8.25 -0.85
CA PHE A 3 -9.88 -9.22 -1.80
C PHE A 3 -8.44 -9.63 -1.48
N GLU A 4 -7.72 -8.88 -0.63
CA GLU A 4 -6.41 -9.30 -0.11
C GLU A 4 -6.49 -10.58 0.74
N LYS A 5 -7.66 -10.94 1.28
CA LYS A 5 -7.85 -12.19 2.05
C LYS A 5 -8.20 -13.41 1.19
N VAL A 6 -8.85 -13.23 0.04
CA VAL A 6 -9.40 -14.35 -0.76
C VAL A 6 -8.37 -14.97 -1.70
N ILE A 7 -7.33 -14.22 -2.10
CA ILE A 7 -6.23 -14.75 -2.96
C ILE A 7 -5.12 -15.40 -2.11
N ARG A 8 -5.18 -15.28 -0.77
CA ARG A 8 -4.18 -15.89 0.13
C ARG A 8 -3.98 -17.41 -0.08
N PRO A 9 -4.99 -18.25 -0.38
CA PRO A 9 -4.75 -19.70 -0.38
C PRO A 9 -4.09 -20.26 -1.65
N TRP A 10 -4.14 -19.55 -2.79
CA TRP A 10 -3.72 -20.14 -4.07
C TRP A 10 -2.38 -19.63 -4.61
N PHE A 11 -1.82 -18.56 -4.03
CA PHE A 11 -0.51 -18.00 -4.44
C PHE A 11 0.41 -17.58 -3.27
N LEU A 12 0.04 -17.82 -2.02
CA LEU A 12 1.03 -17.78 -0.93
C LEU A 12 1.74 -19.13 -0.85
N ILE A 13 2.95 -19.16 -1.36
CA ILE A 13 4.04 -19.75 -0.58
C ILE A 13 4.03 -18.99 0.75
N THR A 14 3.42 -19.58 1.76
CA THR A 14 3.41 -19.08 3.12
C THR A 14 4.84 -19.12 3.65
N ILE A 15 5.54 -17.98 3.59
CA ILE A 15 6.67 -17.76 4.51
C ILE A 15 6.02 -17.34 5.82
N SER A 16 5.68 -18.34 6.64
CA SER A 16 5.33 -18.15 8.05
C SER A 16 6.59 -17.68 8.79
N PRO A 17 6.52 -16.68 9.69
CA PRO A 17 7.68 -16.23 10.46
C PRO A 17 8.11 -17.22 11.55
N ASP A 18 7.27 -18.20 11.91
CA ASP A 18 7.39 -18.98 13.16
C ASP A 18 7.56 -20.49 12.95
N LYS A 19 8.14 -20.94 11.84
CA LYS A 19 8.54 -22.36 11.70
C LYS A 19 10.06 -22.49 11.57
N PRO A 20 10.71 -23.33 12.41
CA PRO A 20 12.12 -23.66 12.22
C PRO A 20 12.31 -24.31 10.84
N PRO A 21 13.51 -24.21 10.23
CA PRO A 21 13.74 -24.64 8.87
C PRO A 21 13.72 -26.17 8.80
N LEU A 22 12.53 -26.74 8.60
CA LEU A 22 12.41 -28.12 8.15
C LEU A 22 12.84 -28.16 6.69
N VAL A 23 14.08 -28.59 6.50
CA VAL A 23 14.69 -29.08 5.26
C VAL A 23 14.44 -28.19 4.04
N ALA A 24 15.48 -27.46 3.66
CA ALA A 24 15.57 -26.70 2.41
C ALA A 24 15.08 -27.55 1.22
N ASN A 25 13.83 -27.34 0.82
CA ASN A 25 13.36 -27.82 -0.47
C ASN A 25 13.98 -26.88 -1.51
N LYS A 26 15.04 -27.36 -2.17
CA LYS A 26 15.88 -26.63 -3.14
C LYS A 26 15.14 -26.15 -4.40
N ASP A 27 13.82 -26.38 -4.50
CA ASP A 27 13.07 -26.23 -5.74
C ASP A 27 11.94 -25.18 -5.73
N ILE A 28 11.96 -24.20 -4.81
CA ILE A 28 11.20 -22.96 -5.03
C ILE A 28 12.08 -21.99 -5.82
N ARG A 29 12.27 -22.29 -7.11
CA ARG A 29 12.85 -21.31 -8.04
C ARG A 29 11.79 -20.25 -8.31
N ILE A 30 11.96 -19.05 -7.72
CA ILE A 30 11.36 -17.84 -8.30
C ILE A 30 11.78 -17.86 -9.77
N LEU A 31 10.81 -17.87 -10.70
CA LEU A 31 11.09 -17.77 -12.14
C LEU A 31 12.17 -16.70 -12.32
N PRO A 32 13.34 -17.01 -12.91
CA PRO A 32 14.38 -16.02 -13.10
C PRO A 32 13.76 -14.81 -13.80
N LEU A 33 14.06 -13.59 -13.37
CA LEU A 33 13.54 -12.37 -14.00
C LEU A 33 13.76 -12.40 -15.53
N ALA A 34 14.88 -12.96 -15.98
CA ALA A 34 15.19 -13.21 -17.39
C ALA A 34 14.18 -14.14 -18.10
N ALA A 35 13.64 -15.15 -17.41
CA ALA A 35 12.64 -16.07 -17.95
C ALA A 35 11.28 -15.37 -18.15
N VAL A 36 10.87 -14.47 -17.24
CA VAL A 36 9.60 -13.71 -17.37
C VAL A 36 9.62 -12.77 -18.58
N ASN A 37 10.81 -12.41 -19.07
CA ASN A 37 10.96 -11.58 -20.27
C ASN A 37 10.88 -12.39 -21.57
N LYS A 38 10.88 -13.73 -21.51
CA LYS A 38 10.71 -14.57 -22.71
C LYS A 38 9.27 -14.47 -23.22
N LEU A 39 9.12 -14.15 -24.50
CA LEU A 39 7.82 -14.00 -25.17
C LEU A 39 6.91 -15.22 -24.99
N GLY A 40 7.45 -16.44 -25.08
CA GLY A 40 6.66 -17.67 -24.90
C GLY A 40 6.07 -17.81 -23.49
N ILE A 41 6.82 -17.40 -22.47
CA ILE A 41 6.37 -17.40 -21.07
C ILE A 41 5.29 -16.33 -20.88
N GLN A 42 5.49 -15.12 -21.41
CA GLN A 42 4.49 -14.05 -21.34
C GLN A 42 3.17 -14.45 -22.02
N LYS A 43 3.24 -15.06 -23.20
CA LYS A 43 2.04 -15.57 -23.90
C LYS A 43 1.29 -16.60 -23.06
N SER A 44 2.02 -17.51 -22.41
CA SER A 44 1.44 -18.54 -21.53
C SER A 44 0.77 -17.93 -20.29
N LEU A 45 1.45 -16.99 -19.62
CA LEU A 45 0.90 -16.25 -18.47
C LEU A 45 -0.36 -15.48 -18.86
N ASN A 46 -0.31 -14.77 -19.99
CA ASN A 46 -1.44 -14.01 -20.53
C ASN A 46 -2.64 -14.90 -20.83
N ALA A 47 -2.42 -16.08 -21.41
CA ALA A 47 -3.48 -17.04 -21.72
C ALA A 47 -4.20 -17.56 -20.47
N VAL A 48 -3.43 -17.93 -19.43
CA VAL A 48 -3.98 -18.38 -18.15
C VAL A 48 -4.71 -17.23 -17.45
N GLN A 49 -4.07 -16.06 -17.36
CA GLN A 49 -4.63 -14.92 -16.66
C GLN A 49 -5.90 -14.39 -17.32
N ARG A 50 -5.96 -14.38 -18.66
CA ARG A 50 -7.15 -13.93 -19.40
C ARG A 50 -8.40 -14.69 -18.98
N ARG A 51 -8.32 -16.02 -18.88
CA ARG A 51 -9.46 -16.87 -18.50
C ARG A 51 -9.95 -16.55 -17.08
N PHE A 52 -9.01 -16.32 -16.16
CA PHE A 52 -9.34 -15.95 -14.78
C PHE A 52 -9.97 -14.55 -14.70
N ALA A 53 -9.36 -13.56 -15.36
CA ALA A 53 -9.84 -12.19 -15.38
C ALA A 53 -11.25 -12.09 -16.00
N GLN A 54 -11.50 -12.80 -17.10
CA GLN A 54 -12.81 -12.86 -17.74
C GLN A 54 -13.89 -13.41 -16.80
N LYS A 55 -13.57 -14.44 -16.00
CA LYS A 55 -14.52 -14.98 -15.02
C LYS A 55 -14.82 -13.97 -13.91
N LEU A 56 -13.81 -13.27 -13.40
CA LEU A 56 -13.99 -12.27 -12.34
C LEU A 56 -14.93 -11.15 -12.76
N CYS A 57 -14.82 -10.66 -13.99
CA CYS A 57 -15.71 -9.65 -14.53
C CYS A 57 -16.90 -10.21 -15.30
N LYS A 58 -17.20 -11.52 -15.25
CA LYS A 58 -18.34 -12.14 -15.97
C LYS A 58 -18.36 -11.82 -17.48
N ALA A 59 -17.18 -11.73 -18.09
CA ALA A 59 -16.97 -11.41 -19.49
C ALA A 59 -17.10 -12.64 -20.41
N TYR A 60 -17.47 -12.40 -21.67
CA TYR A 60 -17.37 -13.40 -22.73
C TYR A 60 -15.92 -13.82 -22.98
N ARG A 61 -15.72 -15.06 -23.47
CA ARG A 61 -14.40 -15.59 -23.85
C ARG A 61 -13.69 -14.75 -24.91
N THR A 62 -14.44 -14.01 -25.71
CA THR A 62 -13.94 -13.13 -26.77
C THR A 62 -13.33 -11.83 -26.25
N VAL A 63 -13.65 -11.40 -25.02
CA VAL A 63 -13.14 -10.15 -24.43
C VAL A 63 -11.61 -10.19 -24.34
N SER A 64 -10.96 -9.09 -24.74
CA SER A 64 -9.50 -8.98 -24.75
C SER A 64 -8.91 -9.12 -23.34
N LEU A 65 -7.62 -9.48 -23.25
CA LEU A 65 -6.93 -9.50 -21.96
C LEU A 65 -6.93 -8.11 -21.31
N ASN A 66 -6.67 -7.04 -22.07
CA ASN A 66 -6.60 -5.69 -21.52
C ASN A 66 -7.94 -5.24 -20.91
N SER A 67 -9.05 -5.46 -21.61
CA SER A 67 -10.39 -5.19 -21.06
C SER A 67 -10.66 -6.02 -19.81
N ALA A 68 -10.33 -7.32 -19.85
CA ALA A 68 -10.58 -8.22 -18.73
C ALA A 68 -9.76 -7.81 -17.49
N LEU A 69 -8.49 -7.45 -17.64
CA LEU A 69 -7.63 -7.00 -16.54
C LEU A 69 -8.11 -5.68 -15.94
N ALA A 70 -8.48 -4.71 -16.79
CA ALA A 70 -9.02 -3.42 -16.35
C ALA A 70 -10.30 -3.59 -15.54
N LEU A 71 -11.27 -4.36 -16.06
CA LEU A 71 -12.57 -4.59 -15.40
C LEU A 71 -12.49 -5.56 -14.21
N ALA A 72 -11.49 -6.43 -14.16
CA ALA A 72 -11.23 -7.26 -12.97
C ALA A 72 -10.42 -6.52 -11.89
N GLY A 73 -9.85 -5.35 -12.20
CA GLY A 73 -9.03 -4.57 -11.27
C GLY A 73 -7.73 -5.28 -10.86
N ILE A 74 -7.13 -6.06 -11.75
CA ILE A 74 -5.90 -6.83 -11.47
C ILE A 74 -4.75 -6.42 -12.42
N LEU A 75 -3.51 -6.49 -11.93
CA LEU A 75 -2.33 -6.25 -12.77
C LEU A 75 -1.98 -7.48 -13.64
N PRO A 76 -1.32 -7.28 -14.79
CA PRO A 76 -0.64 -8.35 -15.52
C PRO A 76 0.23 -9.23 -14.61
N LEU A 77 0.18 -10.54 -14.82
CA LEU A 77 0.83 -11.53 -13.97
C LEU A 77 2.35 -11.44 -14.06
N ASP A 78 2.90 -11.14 -15.24
CA ASP A 78 4.34 -10.92 -15.42
C ASP A 78 4.84 -9.76 -14.54
N LEU A 79 4.07 -8.66 -14.45
CA LEU A 79 4.40 -7.54 -13.58
C LEU A 79 4.36 -7.94 -12.11
N ARG A 80 3.36 -8.74 -11.69
CA ARG A 80 3.28 -9.27 -10.32
C ARG A 80 4.45 -10.16 -9.96
N ILE A 81 4.93 -10.99 -10.90
CA ILE A 81 6.13 -11.82 -10.70
C ILE A 81 7.36 -10.93 -10.55
N ARG A 82 7.52 -9.90 -11.40
CA ARG A 82 8.63 -8.92 -11.29
C ARG A 82 8.60 -8.18 -9.95
N GLU A 83 7.43 -7.75 -9.48
CA GLU A 83 7.29 -7.10 -8.17
C GLU A 83 7.79 -8.00 -7.05
N ALA A 84 7.42 -9.28 -7.07
CA ALA A 84 7.83 -10.26 -6.06
C ALA A 84 9.35 -10.51 -6.11
N ALA A 85 9.91 -10.67 -7.31
CA ALA A 85 11.34 -10.88 -7.51
C ALA A 85 12.17 -9.65 -7.08
N SER A 86 11.79 -8.44 -7.51
CA SER A 86 12.48 -7.21 -7.11
C SER A 86 12.42 -6.96 -5.60
N LEU A 87 11.29 -7.30 -4.95
CA LEU A 87 11.18 -7.18 -3.49
C LEU A 87 12.09 -8.19 -2.78
N TYR A 88 12.19 -9.42 -3.30
CA TYR A 88 13.06 -10.45 -2.77
C TYR A 88 14.54 -10.04 -2.87
N GLU A 89 14.97 -9.57 -4.04
CA GLU A 89 16.32 -9.05 -4.28
C GLU A 89 16.66 -7.86 -3.37
N ALA A 90 15.74 -6.90 -3.26
CA ALA A 90 15.92 -5.73 -2.40
C ALA A 90 16.14 -6.13 -0.93
N LYS A 91 15.37 -7.11 -0.43
CA LYS A 91 15.53 -7.62 0.94
C LYS A 91 16.86 -8.34 1.17
N ARG A 92 17.48 -8.88 0.12
CA ARG A 92 18.80 -9.53 0.18
C ARG A 92 19.96 -8.55 0.00
N GLY A 93 19.69 -7.27 -0.23
CA GLY A 93 20.72 -6.26 -0.42
C GLY A 93 21.20 -6.08 -1.85
N VAL A 94 20.52 -6.68 -2.82
CA VAL A 94 20.79 -6.38 -4.22
C VAL A 94 20.41 -4.93 -4.46
N ALA A 95 21.32 -4.16 -5.06
CA ALA A 95 21.10 -2.76 -5.35
C ALA A 95 19.86 -2.57 -6.23
N GLN A 96 19.06 -1.55 -5.92
CA GLN A 96 17.87 -1.23 -6.67
C GLN A 96 17.80 0.26 -6.99
N PRO A 97 17.32 0.68 -8.18
CA PRO A 97 17.35 2.08 -8.61
C PRO A 97 16.65 3.04 -7.64
N MET A 98 15.51 2.64 -7.07
CA MET A 98 14.74 3.49 -6.14
C MET A 98 15.42 3.70 -4.78
N LEU A 99 16.40 2.88 -4.41
CA LEU A 99 17.11 3.00 -3.13
C LEU A 99 18.16 4.10 -3.16
N ARG A 100 18.67 4.46 -4.35
CA ARG A 100 19.76 5.45 -4.55
C ARG A 100 20.96 5.18 -3.62
N GLY A 101 21.42 3.93 -3.59
CA GLY A 101 22.55 3.49 -2.76
C GLY A 101 22.21 3.19 -1.30
N ARG A 102 20.99 3.45 -0.82
CA ARG A 102 20.58 3.11 0.56
C ARG A 102 20.36 1.62 0.72
N GLU A 103 20.64 1.13 1.92
CA GLU A 103 20.27 -0.23 2.30
C GLU A 103 18.80 -0.33 2.67
N VAL A 104 18.19 -1.47 2.36
CA VAL A 104 16.87 -1.83 2.90
C VAL A 104 17.05 -2.27 4.33
N GLU A 105 16.19 -1.79 5.21
CA GLU A 105 16.11 -2.25 6.60
C GLU A 105 15.82 -3.76 6.63
N ARG A 106 16.69 -4.49 7.33
CA ARG A 106 16.58 -5.94 7.50
C ARG A 106 16.35 -6.26 8.95
N MET A 107 15.47 -7.23 9.18
CA MET A 107 15.31 -7.83 10.49
C MET A 107 16.58 -8.57 10.87
N ASN A 108 16.94 -8.51 12.15
CA ASN A 108 18.02 -9.33 12.69
C ASN A 108 17.66 -10.82 12.60
N SER A 109 18.68 -11.67 12.66
CA SER A 109 18.46 -13.12 12.64
C SER A 109 17.82 -13.57 13.95
N ALA A 110 16.78 -14.40 13.86
CA ALA A 110 16.22 -15.07 15.03
C ALA A 110 17.27 -15.95 15.74
N LEU A 111 18.28 -16.43 15.00
CA LEU A 111 19.38 -17.23 15.55
C LEU A 111 20.31 -16.42 16.45
N THR A 112 20.30 -15.09 16.33
CA THR A 112 21.08 -14.19 17.19
C THR A 112 20.29 -13.68 18.40
N SER A 113 19.02 -14.08 18.52
CA SER A 113 18.21 -13.71 19.68
C SER A 113 18.66 -14.50 20.92
N PRO A 114 18.66 -13.88 22.11
CA PRO A 114 19.03 -14.58 23.33
C PRO A 114 18.01 -15.68 23.67
N HIS A 115 18.49 -16.66 24.45
CA HIS A 115 17.67 -17.75 24.92
C HIS A 115 16.46 -17.21 25.71
N PRO A 116 15.25 -17.80 25.63
CA PRO A 116 14.08 -17.32 26.34
C PRO A 116 14.29 -17.06 27.84
N ALA A 117 15.10 -17.88 28.51
CA ALA A 117 15.44 -17.72 29.93
C ALA A 117 16.33 -16.49 30.25
N GLU A 118 17.01 -15.93 29.25
CA GLU A 118 17.88 -14.75 29.39
C GLU A 118 17.14 -13.44 29.05
N ARG A 119 15.87 -13.54 28.66
CA ARG A 119 15.05 -12.39 28.27
C ARG A 119 14.56 -11.67 29.50
N MET A 120 14.91 -10.39 29.61
CA MET A 120 14.32 -9.52 30.63
C MET A 120 12.84 -9.27 30.30
N GLU A 121 12.04 -9.17 31.36
CA GLU A 121 10.68 -8.69 31.26
C GLU A 121 10.70 -7.15 31.19
N LEU A 122 10.02 -6.60 30.19
CA LEU A 122 9.92 -5.17 29.97
C LEU A 122 8.45 -4.77 30.14
N GLU A 123 8.10 -4.37 31.35
CA GLU A 123 6.78 -3.81 31.63
C GLU A 123 6.71 -2.37 31.12
N ILE A 124 5.67 -2.08 30.34
CA ILE A 124 5.37 -0.73 29.88
C ILE A 124 4.24 -0.20 30.75
N GLN A 125 4.55 0.83 31.53
CA GLN A 125 3.54 1.49 32.37
C GLN A 125 2.83 2.57 31.56
N CYS A 126 1.51 2.59 31.65
CA CYS A 126 0.66 3.49 30.89
C CYS A 126 0.30 4.70 31.76
N LEU A 127 0.83 5.88 31.41
CA LEU A 127 0.57 7.12 32.12
C LEU A 127 -0.44 7.94 31.33
N VAL A 128 -1.68 7.97 31.82
CA VAL A 128 -2.83 8.55 31.13
C VAL A 128 -3.20 9.96 31.61
N ASP A 129 -2.78 10.34 32.81
CA ASP A 129 -3.03 11.63 33.42
C ASP A 129 -1.80 12.15 34.20
N GLN A 130 -1.85 13.43 34.59
CA GLN A 130 -0.75 14.11 35.27
C GLN A 130 -0.43 13.49 36.64
N GLU A 131 -1.44 13.00 37.36
CA GLU A 131 -1.28 12.41 38.68
C GLU A 131 -0.47 11.11 38.61
N HIS A 132 -0.74 10.24 37.63
CA HIS A 132 0.07 9.06 37.37
C HIS A 132 1.51 9.41 36.95
N VAL A 133 1.70 10.51 36.22
CA VAL A 133 3.05 10.96 35.83
C VAL A 133 3.81 11.45 37.05
N ASP A 134 3.19 12.27 37.89
CA ASP A 134 3.82 12.83 39.10
C ASP A 134 4.20 11.71 40.07
N LEU A 135 3.32 10.72 40.29
CA LEU A 135 3.59 9.52 41.09
C LEU A 135 4.71 8.64 40.52
N ASN A 136 4.93 8.68 39.20
CA ASN A 136 5.96 7.90 38.51
C ASN A 136 7.08 8.79 37.94
N SER A 137 7.32 9.95 38.57
CA SER A 137 8.36 10.90 38.16
C SER A 137 9.62 10.86 39.02
N ASP A 138 9.64 10.04 40.08
CA ASP A 138 10.78 9.90 41.00
C ASP A 138 11.89 9.01 40.40
N PHE A 139 12.56 9.56 39.40
CA PHE A 139 13.72 8.99 38.76
C PHE A 139 14.84 10.03 38.72
N ASP A 140 16.07 9.61 39.07
CA ASP A 140 17.26 10.45 38.98
C ASP A 140 17.42 11.07 37.59
N LEU A 141 17.04 10.32 36.55
CA LEU A 141 17.02 10.76 35.16
C LEU A 141 15.69 10.44 34.49
N ARG A 142 15.09 11.44 33.85
CA ARG A 142 13.92 11.28 32.98
C ARG A 142 14.31 11.57 31.54
N ILE A 143 14.06 10.63 30.63
CA ILE A 143 14.36 10.77 29.20
C ILE A 143 13.05 10.75 28.43
N TYR A 144 12.75 11.84 27.75
CA TYR A 144 11.59 11.96 26.87
C TYR A 144 12.03 11.80 25.42
N THR A 145 11.27 11.02 24.65
CA THR A 145 11.59 10.68 23.26
C THR A 145 10.45 11.07 22.33
N ASP A 146 10.77 11.57 21.15
CA ASP A 146 9.76 11.82 20.11
C ASP A 146 10.33 11.57 18.70
N GLY A 147 9.45 11.24 17.75
CA GLY A 147 9.76 11.03 16.34
C GLY A 147 8.67 11.60 15.42
N SER A 148 9.07 12.40 14.43
CA SER A 148 8.10 13.07 13.56
C SER A 148 8.52 13.10 12.09
N LYS A 149 7.52 13.33 11.24
CA LYS A 149 7.68 13.53 9.80
C LYS A 149 6.88 14.73 9.33
N ILE A 150 7.57 15.79 8.92
CA ILE A 150 6.99 17.07 8.50
C ILE A 150 7.53 17.42 7.13
N GLU A 151 6.65 17.70 6.16
CA GLU A 151 7.00 18.12 4.79
C GLU A 151 8.04 17.21 4.12
N GLY A 152 7.93 15.90 4.35
CA GLY A 152 8.84 14.89 3.78
C GLY A 152 10.19 14.77 4.50
N LYS A 153 10.48 15.60 5.50
CA LYS A 153 11.65 15.48 6.37
C LYS A 153 11.31 14.66 7.61
N VAL A 154 12.23 13.83 8.06
CA VAL A 154 12.01 12.89 9.17
C VAL A 154 13.06 13.16 10.24
N GLY A 155 12.62 13.34 11.48
CA GLY A 155 13.49 13.64 12.62
C GLY A 155 13.07 12.88 13.86
N ALA A 156 14.00 12.74 14.79
CA ALA A 156 13.80 12.14 16.11
C ALA A 156 14.54 12.98 17.15
N ALA A 157 14.10 12.97 18.39
CA ALA A 157 14.72 13.76 19.44
C ALA A 157 14.61 13.12 20.81
N LEU A 158 15.48 13.61 21.69
CA LEU A 158 15.52 13.26 23.10
C LEU A 158 15.69 14.51 23.94
N SER A 159 15.01 14.55 25.08
CA SER A 159 15.21 15.56 26.12
C SER A 159 15.43 14.85 27.46
N LEU A 160 16.57 15.10 28.10
CA LEU A 160 17.02 14.46 29.33
C LEU A 160 16.93 15.46 30.48
N TRP A 161 16.36 15.03 31.59
CA TRP A 161 16.07 15.87 32.75
C TRP A 161 16.57 15.23 34.05
N GLU A 162 17.35 15.97 34.83
CA GLU A 162 17.69 15.64 36.23
C GLU A 162 16.94 16.64 37.11
N GLY A 163 16.00 16.18 37.95
CA GLY A 163 15.06 17.07 38.63
C GLY A 163 14.30 17.94 37.61
N ALA A 164 14.07 19.21 37.91
CA ALA A 164 13.31 20.14 37.06
C ALA A 164 14.10 20.75 35.90
N ALA A 165 15.36 20.35 35.67
CA ALA A 165 16.22 20.99 34.67
C ALA A 165 16.54 20.04 33.49
N GLU A 166 16.39 20.55 32.25
CA GLU A 166 16.90 19.89 31.04
C GLU A 166 18.44 19.91 31.09
N THR A 167 19.05 18.73 31.22
CA THR A 167 20.51 18.59 31.26
C THR A 167 21.11 18.32 29.89
N LYS A 168 20.35 17.70 28.99
CA LYS A 168 20.82 17.37 27.63
C LYS A 168 19.64 17.24 26.66
N ALA A 169 19.84 17.74 25.44
CA ALA A 169 18.93 17.56 24.32
C ALA A 169 19.68 16.97 23.12
N LEU A 170 19.07 15.99 22.45
CA LEU A 170 19.61 15.41 21.21
C LEU A 170 18.61 15.54 20.07
N LYS A 171 19.12 15.93 18.91
CA LYS A 171 18.37 16.01 17.65
C LYS A 171 18.99 15.04 16.67
N LEU A 172 18.16 14.15 16.15
CA LEU A 172 18.53 13.12 15.20
C LEU A 172 17.78 13.33 13.91
N THR A 173 18.44 13.04 12.80
CA THR A 173 17.88 13.19 11.46
C THR A 173 17.81 11.84 10.78
N LEU A 174 16.69 11.57 10.11
CA LEU A 174 16.51 10.35 9.33
C LEU A 174 16.40 10.69 7.85
N SER A 175 16.65 9.70 6.99
CA SER A 175 16.40 9.87 5.56
C SER A 175 14.92 10.20 5.29
N PRO A 176 14.61 11.07 4.31
CA PRO A 176 13.22 11.39 3.91
C PRO A 176 12.33 10.18 3.58
N VAL A 177 12.95 9.05 3.22
CA VAL A 177 12.24 7.79 2.91
C VAL A 177 11.74 7.06 4.16
N CYS A 178 12.27 7.39 5.35
CA CYS A 178 11.93 6.75 6.60
C CYS A 178 10.50 7.09 7.05
N THR A 179 9.93 6.23 7.89
CA THR A 179 8.60 6.42 8.49
C THR A 179 8.68 7.08 9.86
N VAL A 180 7.59 7.70 10.31
CA VAL A 180 7.45 8.19 11.71
C VAL A 180 7.82 7.08 12.70
N TYR A 181 7.30 5.87 12.50
CA TYR A 181 7.65 4.70 13.31
C TYR A 181 9.16 4.38 13.42
N GLN A 182 9.94 4.63 12.35
CA GLN A 182 11.39 4.42 12.42
C GLN A 182 12.08 5.54 13.20
N ALA A 183 11.54 6.76 13.12
CA ALA A 183 12.01 7.89 13.93
C ALA A 183 11.76 7.65 15.42
N GLU A 184 10.56 7.20 15.78
CA GLU A 184 10.20 6.83 17.15
C GLU A 184 11.10 5.73 17.72
N LEU A 185 11.30 4.66 16.94
CA LEU A 185 12.21 3.59 17.34
C LEU A 185 13.67 4.05 17.44
N LEU A 186 14.11 4.98 16.58
CA LEU A 186 15.46 5.54 16.67
C LEU A 186 15.61 6.39 17.93
N ALA A 187 14.61 7.22 18.25
CA ALA A 187 14.58 8.01 19.47
C ALA A 187 14.68 7.07 20.69
N LEU A 188 13.80 6.08 20.79
CA LEU A 188 13.80 5.11 21.88
C LEU A 188 15.13 4.31 21.97
N CYS A 189 15.66 3.86 20.84
CA CYS A 189 16.97 3.19 20.79
C CYS A 189 18.08 4.09 21.34
N ARG A 190 18.10 5.36 20.96
CA ARG A 190 19.08 6.32 21.48
C ARG A 190 18.84 6.65 22.96
N ALA A 191 17.59 6.72 23.41
CA ALA A 191 17.24 6.91 24.82
C ALA A 191 17.80 5.80 25.70
N THR A 192 17.61 4.53 25.30
CA THR A 192 18.15 3.38 26.04
C THR A 192 19.68 3.38 26.07
N HIS A 193 20.34 3.84 25.00
CA HIS A 193 21.79 4.02 24.97
C HIS A 193 22.25 5.08 25.98
N GLU A 194 21.62 6.27 25.98
CA GLU A 194 21.94 7.32 26.95
C GLU A 194 21.67 6.84 28.39
N ALA A 195 20.57 6.13 28.64
CA ALA A 195 20.27 5.52 29.94
C ALA A 195 21.36 4.52 30.39
N ALA A 196 21.86 3.70 29.47
CA ALA A 196 22.90 2.72 29.75
C ALA A 196 24.25 3.35 30.10
N GLU A 197 24.59 4.50 29.51
CA GLU A 197 25.86 5.21 29.73
C GLU A 197 25.80 6.28 30.83
N HIS A 198 24.60 6.72 31.23
CA HIS A 198 24.46 7.78 32.24
C HIS A 198 24.93 7.36 33.65
N ARG A 199 25.24 8.30 34.55
CA ARG A 199 25.64 7.98 35.93
C ARG A 199 24.46 7.58 36.85
N ALA A 200 23.26 8.02 36.52
CA ALA A 200 22.02 7.76 37.26
C ALA A 200 21.78 6.26 37.50
N LYS A 201 21.17 5.93 38.65
CA LYS A 201 20.81 4.55 39.00
C LYS A 201 19.33 4.27 38.74
N SER A 202 18.49 5.29 38.84
CA SER A 202 17.06 5.24 38.55
C SER A 202 16.74 6.05 37.29
N ILE A 203 16.29 5.41 36.21
CA ILE A 203 15.95 6.07 34.93
C ILE A 203 14.52 5.76 34.47
N GLY A 204 13.75 6.80 34.16
CA GLY A 204 12.46 6.69 33.48
C GLY A 204 12.59 7.10 32.01
N ILE A 205 12.14 6.26 31.09
CA ILE A 205 12.09 6.57 29.65
C ILE A 205 10.63 6.72 29.23
N TYR A 206 10.27 7.89 28.70
CA TYR A 206 8.90 8.27 28.36
C TYR A 206 8.80 8.46 26.84
N SER A 207 7.83 7.78 26.24
CA SER A 207 7.53 7.87 24.79
C SER A 207 6.02 7.89 24.60
N ASP A 208 5.55 8.70 23.65
CA ASP A 208 4.15 8.68 23.24
C ASP A 208 3.84 7.65 22.14
N SER A 209 4.88 7.00 21.60
CA SER A 209 4.77 5.92 20.63
C SER A 209 4.65 4.56 21.31
N LEU A 210 3.43 4.19 21.68
CA LEU A 210 3.12 2.85 22.19
C LEU A 210 3.62 1.75 21.26
N SER A 211 3.57 2.00 19.94
CA SER A 211 4.07 1.05 18.93
C SER A 211 5.58 0.79 19.03
N ALA A 212 6.39 1.83 19.30
CA ALA A 212 7.84 1.70 19.46
C ALA A 212 8.18 0.98 20.77
N LEU A 213 7.47 1.32 21.86
CA LEU A 213 7.61 0.65 23.16
C LEU A 213 7.26 -0.84 23.07
N GLN A 214 6.09 -1.18 22.51
CA GLN A 214 5.66 -2.57 22.33
C GLN A 214 6.61 -3.37 21.44
N THR A 215 7.15 -2.75 20.39
CA THR A 215 8.15 -3.41 19.53
C THR A 215 9.43 -3.70 20.30
N THR A 216 9.85 -2.79 21.17
CA THR A 216 11.05 -2.96 22.01
C THR A 216 10.82 -4.04 23.06
N ALA A 217 9.66 -4.05 23.73
CA ALA A 217 9.28 -5.06 24.71
C ALA A 217 9.05 -6.46 24.09
N ASN A 218 8.62 -6.52 22.83
CA ASN A 218 8.39 -7.79 22.15
C ASN A 218 9.71 -8.40 21.63
N TRP A 219 10.15 -9.48 22.28
CA TRP A 219 11.36 -10.22 21.89
C TRP A 219 11.28 -10.90 20.51
N ASN A 220 10.08 -11.16 19.99
CA ASN A 220 9.89 -11.69 18.64
C ASN A 220 9.98 -10.59 17.57
N ALA A 221 9.99 -9.31 17.96
CA ALA A 221 10.20 -8.20 17.04
C ALA A 221 11.69 -8.04 16.74
N LEU A 222 12.10 -8.52 15.57
CA LEU A 222 13.51 -8.54 15.12
C LEU A 222 13.96 -7.23 14.45
N HIS A 223 13.27 -6.12 14.69
CA HIS A 223 13.66 -4.83 14.13
C HIS A 223 15.03 -4.43 14.69
N PRO A 224 15.99 -3.98 13.85
CA PRO A 224 17.38 -3.75 14.28
C PRO A 224 17.48 -2.75 15.44
N LEU A 225 16.77 -1.62 15.36
CA LEU A 225 16.73 -0.63 16.44
C LEU A 225 16.11 -1.16 17.74
N ALA A 226 15.12 -2.06 17.65
CA ALA A 226 14.48 -2.64 18.83
C ALA A 226 15.40 -3.67 19.50
N VAL A 227 16.13 -4.45 18.70
CA VAL A 227 17.15 -5.39 19.21
C VAL A 227 18.28 -4.61 19.88
N GLU A 228 18.75 -3.53 19.27
CA GLU A 228 19.78 -2.66 19.86
C GLU A 228 19.29 -1.98 21.15
N ALA A 229 18.05 -1.51 21.18
CA ALA A 229 17.44 -0.96 22.39
C ALA A 229 17.40 -1.97 23.54
N ARG A 230 16.98 -3.21 23.27
CA ARG A 230 17.00 -4.30 24.27
C ARG A 230 18.42 -4.62 24.76
N GLU A 231 19.41 -4.58 23.88
CA GLU A 231 20.80 -4.79 24.26
C GLU A 231 21.32 -3.65 25.16
N ASN A 232 20.94 -2.40 24.88
CA ASN A 232 21.25 -1.27 25.75
C ASN A 232 20.60 -1.42 27.13
N LEU A 233 19.32 -1.83 27.19
CA LEU A 233 18.63 -2.12 28.44
C LEU A 233 19.31 -3.24 29.23
N ARG A 234 19.76 -4.30 28.54
CA ARG A 234 20.51 -5.41 29.16
C ARG A 234 21.82 -4.92 29.77
N LYS A 235 22.57 -4.08 29.05
CA LYS A 235 23.80 -3.46 29.56
C LYS A 235 23.54 -2.58 30.79
N ALA A 236 22.44 -1.84 30.80
CA ALA A 236 22.07 -1.02 31.95
C ALA A 236 21.73 -1.87 33.19
N LEU A 237 20.99 -2.97 33.01
CA LEU A 237 20.68 -3.93 34.07
C LEU A 237 21.94 -4.54 34.67
N LEU A 238 22.91 -4.95 33.83
CA LEU A 238 24.21 -5.45 34.29
C LEU A 238 25.04 -4.42 35.07
N ARG A 239 24.76 -3.13 34.90
CA ARG A 239 25.36 -2.03 35.68
C ARG A 239 24.54 -1.66 36.93
N SER A 240 23.61 -2.54 37.32
CA SER A 240 22.69 -2.38 38.45
C SER A 240 21.87 -1.09 38.38
N LYS A 241 21.34 -0.78 37.20
CA LYS A 241 20.42 0.35 36.99
C LYS A 241 18.98 -0.14 36.92
N ARG A 242 18.08 0.63 37.52
CA ARG A 242 16.64 0.46 37.41
C ARG A 242 16.14 1.33 36.26
N ILE A 243 15.63 0.70 35.20
CA ILE A 243 15.02 1.38 34.06
C ILE A 243 13.54 1.02 34.00
N SER A 244 12.68 2.03 33.88
CA SER A 244 11.25 1.86 33.65
C SER A 244 10.84 2.53 32.34
N LEU A 245 9.99 1.85 31.57
CA LEU A 245 9.45 2.35 30.31
C LEU A 245 8.01 2.83 30.50
N PHE A 246 7.75 4.05 30.05
CA PHE A 246 6.46 4.70 30.22
C PHE A 246 5.89 5.08 28.86
N TRP A 247 4.65 4.68 28.63
CA TRP A 247 3.85 5.30 27.58
C TRP A 247 3.15 6.53 28.15
N THR A 248 3.32 7.67 27.50
CA THR A 248 2.64 8.92 27.86
C THR A 248 1.74 9.36 26.72
N LYS A 249 0.59 9.94 27.03
CA LYS A 249 -0.27 10.50 25.98
C LYS A 249 0.43 11.71 25.32
N ALA A 250 0.42 11.76 23.99
CA ALA A 250 0.88 12.93 23.24
C ALA A 250 0.10 14.18 23.66
N HIS A 251 0.79 15.32 23.77
CA HIS A 251 0.22 16.62 24.17
C HIS A 251 -0.49 16.61 25.54
N ALA A 252 -0.01 15.79 26.48
CA ALA A 252 -0.55 15.75 27.85
C ALA A 252 -0.06 16.90 28.77
N GLY A 253 0.67 17.89 28.25
CA GLY A 253 1.22 18.98 29.07
C GLY A 253 2.53 18.66 29.78
N LEU A 254 3.14 17.49 29.50
CA LEU A 254 4.44 17.13 30.07
C LEU A 254 5.56 17.92 29.41
N GLU A 255 6.19 18.81 30.17
CA GLU A 255 7.24 19.72 29.69
C GLU A 255 8.33 18.99 28.90
N GLY A 256 8.82 17.84 29.41
CA GLY A 256 9.83 17.05 28.73
C GLY A 256 9.36 16.45 27.39
N ASN A 257 8.08 16.04 27.29
CA ASN A 257 7.51 15.50 26.06
C ASN A 257 7.29 16.61 25.02
N GLU A 258 6.74 17.75 25.44
CA GLU A 258 6.58 18.92 24.58
C GLU A 258 7.93 19.45 24.09
N ARG A 259 8.95 19.38 24.95
CA ARG A 259 10.32 19.70 24.60
C ARG A 259 10.87 18.75 23.52
N ALA A 260 10.67 17.45 23.65
CA ALA A 260 11.07 16.48 22.63
C ALA A 260 10.38 16.75 21.28
N ASP A 261 9.07 16.99 21.25
CA ASP A 261 8.32 17.36 20.04
C ASP A 261 8.84 18.64 19.38
N LYS A 262 9.14 19.67 20.18
CA LYS A 262 9.77 20.90 19.68
C LYS A 262 11.14 20.64 19.06
N LEU A 263 11.97 19.82 19.71
CA LEU A 263 13.31 19.47 19.21
C LEU A 263 13.25 18.73 17.87
N VAL A 264 12.26 17.84 17.68
CA VAL A 264 12.07 17.14 16.40
C VAL A 264 11.73 18.13 15.29
N LYS A 265 10.77 19.04 15.53
CA LYS A 265 10.37 20.09 14.58
C LYS A 265 11.56 20.95 14.15
N GLU A 266 12.43 21.30 15.09
CA GLU A 266 13.67 22.04 14.81
C GLU A 266 14.68 21.20 13.99
N SER A 267 14.84 19.91 14.30
CA SER A 267 15.77 19.00 13.62
C SER A 267 15.37 18.71 12.17
N ALA A 268 14.08 18.54 11.92
CA ALA A 268 13.55 18.29 10.59
C ALA A 268 13.85 19.48 9.67
N LEU A 269 13.82 20.71 10.18
CA LEU A 269 14.00 21.92 9.36
C LEU A 269 15.47 22.28 9.05
N ARG A 270 16.44 21.77 9.82
CA ARG A 270 17.84 22.20 9.74
C ARG A 270 18.83 21.03 9.78
N SER A 271 19.23 20.49 8.63
CA SER A 271 20.57 19.88 8.51
C SER A 271 21.00 19.61 7.06
N LYS A 272 22.22 20.02 6.70
CA LYS A 272 22.99 19.52 5.53
C LYS A 272 23.85 18.30 5.89
N ARG A 273 23.79 17.81 7.14
CA ARG A 273 24.57 16.65 7.63
C ARG A 273 24.01 15.35 7.06
N ARG A 274 24.86 14.32 7.00
CA ARG A 274 24.40 12.94 6.76
C ARG A 274 23.40 12.53 7.85
N PRO A 275 22.28 11.89 7.50
CA PRO A 275 21.30 11.42 8.48
C PRO A 275 21.91 10.40 9.42
N ASP A 276 21.44 10.40 10.67
CA ASP A 276 21.79 9.44 11.71
C ASP A 276 21.19 8.05 11.43
N TYR A 277 20.12 7.99 10.64
CA TYR A 277 19.54 6.73 10.15
C TYR A 277 19.03 6.86 8.72
N ASP A 278 19.51 5.99 7.82
CA ASP A 278 19.18 6.05 6.40
C ASP A 278 18.66 4.74 5.80
N ARG A 279 18.40 3.73 6.65
CA ARG A 279 17.87 2.45 6.18
C ARG A 279 16.43 2.59 5.68
N CYS A 280 16.22 2.14 4.46
CA CYS A 280 14.97 2.28 3.76
C CYS A 280 13.94 1.27 4.29
N PRO A 281 12.73 1.71 4.70
CA PRO A 281 11.72 0.80 5.19
C PRO A 281 11.19 -0.09 4.04
N VAL A 282 10.92 -1.36 4.34
CA VAL A 282 10.39 -2.33 3.36
C VAL A 282 9.07 -1.83 2.73
N SER A 283 8.27 -1.06 3.47
CA SER A 283 7.04 -0.45 2.96
C SER A 283 7.29 0.56 1.84
N PHE A 284 8.34 1.37 1.93
CA PHE A 284 8.76 2.27 0.85
C PHE A 284 9.16 1.47 -0.39
N VAL A 285 10.00 0.44 -0.21
CA VAL A 285 10.45 -0.43 -1.31
C VAL A 285 9.26 -1.06 -2.04
N LYS A 286 8.32 -1.65 -1.28
CA LYS A 286 7.07 -2.22 -1.81
C LYS A 286 6.27 -1.19 -2.60
N ARG A 287 6.09 0.01 -2.04
CA ARG A 287 5.35 1.11 -2.69
C ARG A 287 6.02 1.53 -4.00
N SER A 288 7.33 1.73 -4.02
CA SER A 288 8.07 2.15 -5.21
C SER A 288 8.06 1.08 -6.31
N ILE A 289 8.19 -0.20 -5.95
CA ILE A 289 8.03 -1.32 -6.89
C ILE A 289 6.62 -1.35 -7.47
N ARG A 290 5.60 -1.15 -6.62
CA ARG A 290 4.20 -1.14 -7.03
C ARG A 290 3.88 0.02 -7.97
N MET A 291 4.38 1.23 -7.69
CA MET A 291 4.17 2.40 -8.55
C MET A 291 4.77 2.17 -9.93
N ARG A 292 6.01 1.67 -10.03
CA ARG A 292 6.62 1.32 -11.33
C ARG A 292 5.80 0.30 -12.12
N SER A 293 5.24 -0.70 -11.45
CA SER A 293 4.42 -1.72 -12.12
C SER A 293 3.06 -1.19 -12.57
N LEU A 294 2.49 -0.25 -11.81
CA LEU A 294 1.28 0.47 -12.19
C LEU A 294 1.53 1.38 -13.40
N ASP A 295 2.64 2.11 -13.43
CA ASP A 295 3.04 2.96 -14.56
C ASP A 295 3.27 2.14 -15.83
N GLU A 296 4.00 1.04 -15.72
CA GLU A 296 4.25 0.10 -16.81
C GLU A 296 2.95 -0.52 -17.33
N TRP A 297 2.05 -0.94 -16.42
CA TRP A 297 0.73 -1.43 -16.83
C TRP A 297 -0.06 -0.35 -17.56
N ASN A 298 -0.06 0.88 -17.04
CA ASN A 298 -0.76 1.99 -17.67
C ASN A 298 -0.23 2.28 -19.08
N HIS A 299 1.10 2.27 -19.24
CA HIS A 299 1.74 2.43 -20.54
C HIS A 299 1.29 1.34 -21.53
N ARG A 300 1.34 0.05 -21.14
CA ARG A 300 0.89 -1.07 -21.98
C ARG A 300 -0.60 -1.00 -22.33
N TYR A 301 -1.43 -0.64 -21.37
CA TYR A 301 -2.87 -0.53 -21.57
C TYR A 301 -3.18 0.58 -22.58
N ARG A 302 -2.60 1.77 -22.41
CA ARG A 302 -2.82 2.91 -23.31
C ARG A 302 -2.30 2.63 -24.72
N GLY A 303 -1.08 2.10 -24.84
CA GLY A 303 -0.45 1.80 -26.13
C GLY A 303 -0.98 0.54 -26.84
N GLY A 304 -1.68 -0.35 -26.15
CA GLY A 304 -2.19 -1.59 -26.76
C GLY A 304 -3.38 -1.34 -27.70
N GLU A 305 -3.45 -2.08 -28.81
CA GLU A 305 -4.53 -1.95 -29.82
C GLU A 305 -5.88 -2.54 -29.36
N THR A 306 -5.89 -3.32 -28.28
CA THR A 306 -7.10 -3.95 -27.76
C THR A 306 -7.83 -3.07 -26.74
N ALA A 307 -9.04 -3.51 -26.34
CA ALA A 307 -9.89 -2.82 -25.37
C ALA A 307 -10.50 -1.50 -25.84
N GLY A 308 -10.71 -1.31 -27.15
CA GLY A 308 -11.24 -0.07 -27.74
C GLY A 308 -12.46 0.52 -27.02
N VAL A 309 -13.55 -0.26 -26.89
CA VAL A 309 -14.76 0.20 -26.18
C VAL A 309 -14.48 0.48 -24.69
N THR A 310 -13.71 -0.39 -24.02
CA THR A 310 -13.35 -0.18 -22.61
C THR A 310 -12.55 1.11 -22.40
N LYS A 311 -11.73 1.50 -23.37
CA LYS A 311 -10.94 2.74 -23.32
C LYS A 311 -11.77 4.01 -23.44
N ILE A 312 -12.98 3.93 -24.00
CA ILE A 312 -13.92 5.07 -24.01
C ILE A 312 -14.30 5.43 -22.56
N PHE A 313 -14.57 4.41 -21.73
CA PHE A 313 -14.92 4.58 -20.32
C PHE A 313 -13.70 4.76 -19.42
N PHE A 314 -12.61 4.07 -19.73
CA PHE A 314 -11.36 4.09 -18.96
C PHE A 314 -10.16 4.27 -19.88
N PRO A 315 -9.78 5.51 -20.23
CA PRO A 315 -8.67 5.79 -21.13
C PRO A 315 -7.32 5.29 -20.60
N ASP A 316 -7.18 5.19 -19.29
CA ASP A 316 -5.98 4.74 -18.60
C ASP A 316 -6.30 3.67 -17.55
N ALA A 317 -5.33 2.83 -17.25
CA ALA A 317 -5.54 1.67 -16.39
C ALA A 317 -5.56 2.00 -14.90
N LEU A 318 -4.97 3.14 -14.49
CA LEU A 318 -4.97 3.58 -13.09
C LEU A 318 -6.35 4.06 -12.71
N THR A 319 -6.99 4.81 -13.60
CA THR A 319 -8.38 5.24 -13.47
C THR A 319 -9.32 4.05 -13.45
N ALA A 320 -9.18 3.10 -14.38
CA ALA A 320 -9.93 1.83 -14.32
C ALA A 320 -9.81 1.17 -12.95
N TYR A 321 -8.58 0.99 -12.44
CA TYR A 321 -8.33 0.36 -11.15
C TYR A 321 -8.95 1.12 -9.96
N ARG A 322 -8.95 2.46 -9.98
CA ARG A 322 -9.57 3.30 -8.93
C ARG A 322 -11.09 3.19 -8.93
N VAL A 323 -11.71 3.18 -10.11
CA VAL A 323 -13.16 3.17 -10.29
C VAL A 323 -13.74 1.78 -10.05
N ILE A 324 -13.18 0.74 -10.68
CA ILE A 324 -13.69 -0.64 -10.62
C ILE A 324 -13.74 -1.19 -9.19
N LYS A 325 -12.85 -0.74 -8.30
CA LYS A 325 -12.90 -1.10 -6.88
C LYS A 325 -14.14 -0.62 -6.13
N LYS A 326 -14.83 0.38 -6.66
CA LYS A 326 -16.01 1.02 -6.05
C LYS A 326 -17.31 0.60 -6.73
N VAL A 327 -17.22 -0.17 -7.82
CA VAL A 327 -18.37 -0.53 -8.67
C VAL A 327 -18.61 -2.02 -8.60
N ASN A 328 -19.87 -2.44 -8.52
CA ASN A 328 -20.25 -3.83 -8.67
C ASN A 328 -20.39 -4.17 -10.16
N ILE A 329 -19.47 -4.99 -10.69
CA ILE A 329 -19.45 -5.40 -12.10
C ILE A 329 -20.30 -6.67 -12.28
N ASP A 330 -21.48 -6.49 -12.88
CA ASP A 330 -22.34 -7.58 -13.34
C ASP A 330 -22.14 -7.90 -14.83
N GLY A 331 -22.78 -8.96 -15.33
CA GLY A 331 -22.60 -9.40 -16.72
C GLY A 331 -23.15 -8.42 -17.76
N VAL A 332 -24.12 -7.56 -17.40
CA VAL A 332 -24.61 -6.51 -18.30
C VAL A 332 -23.63 -5.35 -18.30
N THR A 333 -23.15 -4.92 -17.13
CA THR A 333 -22.13 -3.88 -17.00
C THR A 333 -20.88 -4.26 -17.78
N THR A 334 -20.46 -5.53 -17.73
CA THR A 334 -19.31 -5.99 -18.51
C THR A 334 -19.56 -5.96 -20.02
N GLN A 335 -20.75 -6.37 -20.47
CA GLN A 335 -21.10 -6.25 -21.89
C GLN A 335 -21.05 -4.81 -22.36
N MET A 336 -21.62 -3.89 -21.57
CA MET A 336 -21.58 -2.46 -21.82
C MET A 336 -20.14 -1.93 -21.90
N LEU A 337 -19.32 -2.16 -20.87
CA LEU A 337 -17.96 -1.62 -20.78
C LEU A 337 -16.96 -2.29 -21.74
N THR A 338 -17.34 -3.38 -22.40
CA THR A 338 -16.46 -4.06 -23.37
C THR A 338 -16.99 -3.98 -24.80
N GLY A 339 -18.27 -3.70 -25.00
CA GLY A 339 -18.95 -3.86 -26.30
C GLY A 339 -19.09 -5.32 -26.73
N HIS A 340 -18.70 -6.29 -25.89
CA HIS A 340 -18.81 -7.71 -26.20
C HIS A 340 -20.07 -8.27 -25.54
N GLY A 341 -21.15 -8.43 -26.30
CA GLY A 341 -22.44 -8.85 -25.78
C GLY A 341 -23.53 -8.94 -26.83
N GLY A 342 -24.79 -8.94 -26.40
CA GLY A 342 -25.96 -9.02 -27.27
C GLY A 342 -26.25 -7.73 -28.06
N PHE A 343 -25.26 -7.16 -28.74
CA PHE A 343 -25.39 -5.97 -29.60
C PHE A 343 -25.28 -6.39 -31.07
N SER A 344 -26.09 -5.85 -31.98
CA SER A 344 -26.12 -6.34 -33.37
C SER A 344 -24.77 -6.24 -34.08
N GLU A 345 -23.98 -5.18 -33.85
CA GLU A 345 -22.61 -5.05 -34.38
C GLU A 345 -21.73 -6.23 -33.93
N PHE A 346 -21.75 -6.53 -32.63
CA PHE A 346 -20.96 -7.63 -32.08
C PHE A 346 -21.45 -8.99 -32.58
N LEU A 347 -22.76 -9.24 -32.55
CA LEU A 347 -23.35 -10.51 -32.98
C LEU A 347 -23.09 -10.78 -34.47
N HIS A 348 -23.16 -9.75 -35.31
CA HIS A 348 -22.84 -9.85 -36.72
C HIS A 348 -21.38 -10.21 -36.98
N ARG A 349 -20.45 -9.57 -36.26
CA ARG A 349 -19.01 -9.91 -36.33
C ARG A 349 -18.72 -11.39 -36.01
N PHE A 350 -19.54 -12.00 -35.15
CA PHE A 350 -19.44 -13.43 -34.81
C PHE A 350 -20.38 -14.34 -35.61
N LYS A 351 -21.02 -13.82 -36.66
CA LYS A 351 -21.95 -14.55 -37.54
C LYS A 351 -23.18 -15.12 -36.81
N CYS A 352 -23.55 -14.52 -35.68
CA CYS A 352 -24.78 -14.84 -34.96
C CYS A 352 -25.98 -13.99 -35.43
N ARG A 353 -25.73 -12.99 -36.29
CA ARG A 353 -26.77 -12.11 -36.87
C ARG A 353 -26.36 -11.66 -38.26
N GLU A 354 -27.30 -11.56 -39.19
CA GLU A 354 -27.01 -11.18 -40.58
C GLU A 354 -26.72 -9.68 -40.75
N ASN A 355 -27.36 -8.82 -39.95
CA ASN A 355 -27.26 -7.37 -40.09
C ASN A 355 -26.72 -6.73 -38.80
N PRO A 356 -25.65 -5.90 -38.86
CA PRO A 356 -25.11 -5.18 -37.70
C PRO A 356 -25.92 -3.93 -37.32
N SER A 357 -26.92 -3.54 -38.11
CA SER A 357 -27.62 -2.26 -37.98
C SER A 357 -28.45 -2.16 -36.70
N CYS A 358 -28.53 -0.95 -36.17
CA CYS A 358 -29.47 -0.56 -35.13
C CYS A 358 -30.88 -0.44 -35.72
N ILE A 359 -31.90 -0.64 -34.89
CA ILE A 359 -33.31 -0.49 -35.30
C ILE A 359 -33.69 0.97 -35.58
N CYS A 360 -32.87 1.93 -35.14
CA CYS A 360 -33.16 3.34 -35.34
C CYS A 360 -32.98 3.79 -36.79
N GLU A 361 -32.01 3.18 -37.50
CA GLU A 361 -31.61 3.61 -38.83
C GLU A 361 -30.88 2.46 -39.54
N PRO A 362 -31.28 2.10 -40.78
CA PRO A 362 -30.54 1.15 -41.61
C PRO A 362 -29.10 1.60 -41.85
N GLY A 363 -28.14 0.68 -41.74
CA GLY A 363 -26.71 0.95 -42.02
C GLY A 363 -25.93 1.54 -40.84
N LYS A 364 -26.60 2.06 -39.79
CA LYS A 364 -25.93 2.53 -38.57
C LYS A 364 -25.62 1.34 -37.65
N PRO A 365 -24.34 1.02 -37.34
CA PRO A 365 -24.02 -0.13 -36.50
C PRO A 365 -24.55 0.01 -35.07
N GLU A 366 -25.13 -1.06 -34.54
CA GLU A 366 -25.58 -1.11 -33.14
C GLU A 366 -24.41 -1.40 -32.19
N SER A 367 -23.63 -0.36 -31.93
CA SER A 367 -22.52 -0.36 -30.97
C SER A 367 -22.94 0.23 -29.62
N VAL A 368 -22.20 -0.07 -28.55
CA VAL A 368 -22.46 0.53 -27.23
C VAL A 368 -22.38 2.07 -27.26
N PRO A 369 -21.34 2.70 -27.87
CA PRO A 369 -21.30 4.15 -27.99
C PRO A 369 -22.53 4.74 -28.67
N HIS A 370 -22.96 4.13 -29.79
CA HIS A 370 -24.17 4.58 -30.48
C HIS A 370 -25.40 4.47 -29.57
N LEU A 371 -25.62 3.32 -28.94
CA LEU A 371 -26.78 3.08 -28.06
C LEU A 371 -26.86 4.08 -26.90
N LEU A 372 -25.72 4.38 -26.27
CA LEU A 372 -25.69 5.22 -25.08
C LEU A 372 -25.70 6.71 -25.39
N LEU A 373 -25.16 7.15 -26.52
CA LEU A 373 -24.83 8.56 -26.77
C LEU A 373 -25.57 9.18 -27.95
N GLU A 374 -25.99 8.36 -28.93
CA GLU A 374 -26.47 8.88 -30.22
C GLU A 374 -27.89 8.40 -30.54
N CYS A 375 -28.21 7.15 -30.20
CA CYS A 375 -29.40 6.46 -30.68
C CYS A 375 -30.69 7.22 -30.34
N PRO A 376 -31.53 7.55 -31.34
CA PRO A 376 -32.77 8.30 -31.10
C PRO A 376 -33.83 7.47 -30.39
N VAL A 377 -33.76 6.13 -30.48
CA VAL A 377 -34.66 5.21 -29.75
C VAL A 377 -34.51 5.39 -28.23
N TYR A 378 -33.32 5.78 -27.76
CA TYR A 378 -33.02 6.01 -26.35
C TYR A 378 -32.83 7.50 -26.02
N ALA A 379 -33.29 8.41 -26.89
CA ALA A 379 -33.12 9.86 -26.71
C ALA A 379 -33.81 10.36 -25.42
N ARG A 380 -34.97 9.80 -25.08
CA ARG A 380 -35.69 10.16 -23.86
C ARG A 380 -34.89 9.77 -22.60
N GLU A 381 -34.45 8.52 -22.50
CA GLU A 381 -33.65 8.07 -21.35
C GLU A 381 -32.33 8.84 -21.26
N ARG A 382 -31.73 9.19 -22.40
CA ARG A 382 -30.51 10.00 -22.45
C ARG A 382 -30.75 11.41 -21.90
N LEU A 383 -31.82 12.08 -22.34
CA LEU A 383 -32.19 13.40 -21.84
C LEU A 383 -32.48 13.39 -20.34
N GLU A 384 -33.19 12.36 -19.84
CA GLU A 384 -33.44 12.18 -18.40
C GLU A 384 -32.13 12.02 -17.61
N LEU A 385 -31.14 11.30 -18.16
CA LEU A 385 -29.80 11.21 -17.56
C LEU A 385 -29.09 12.57 -17.56
N GLU A 386 -29.07 13.28 -18.69
CA GLU A 386 -28.36 14.57 -18.84
C GLU A 386 -28.93 15.64 -17.89
N ILE A 387 -30.26 15.67 -17.71
CA ILE A 387 -30.92 16.52 -16.72
C ILE A 387 -30.44 16.19 -15.30
N ARG A 388 -30.34 14.89 -14.95
CA ARG A 388 -29.87 14.45 -13.63
C ARG A 388 -28.40 14.74 -13.39
N LEU A 389 -27.58 14.71 -14.43
CA LEU A 389 -26.15 15.04 -14.38
C LEU A 389 -25.89 16.56 -14.46
N GLY A 390 -26.89 17.34 -14.86
CA GLY A 390 -26.74 18.77 -15.15
C GLY A 390 -25.77 19.06 -16.31
N LYS A 391 -25.52 18.09 -17.20
CA LYS A 391 -24.60 18.20 -18.33
C LYS A 391 -24.94 17.18 -19.42
N GLU A 392 -24.69 17.54 -20.67
CA GLU A 392 -24.80 16.62 -21.81
C GLU A 392 -23.75 15.51 -21.73
N ILE A 393 -24.06 14.31 -22.24
CA ILE A 393 -23.10 13.21 -22.29
C ILE A 393 -22.50 13.07 -23.69
N SER A 394 -21.19 12.86 -23.76
CA SER A 394 -20.47 12.73 -25.02
C SER A 394 -19.27 11.80 -24.89
N LEU A 395 -18.74 11.34 -26.02
CA LEU A 395 -17.52 10.53 -26.04
C LEU A 395 -16.35 11.19 -25.30
N GLN A 396 -16.31 12.53 -25.29
CA GLN A 396 -15.24 13.31 -24.69
C GLN A 396 -15.35 13.39 -23.16
N ASN A 397 -16.55 13.21 -22.57
CA ASN A 397 -16.75 13.45 -21.14
C ASN A 397 -17.13 12.21 -20.30
N ILE A 398 -17.46 11.08 -20.93
CA ILE A 398 -17.83 9.84 -20.22
C ILE A 398 -16.73 9.39 -19.25
N CYS A 399 -15.46 9.50 -19.64
CA CYS A 399 -14.36 9.11 -18.75
C CYS A 399 -14.35 9.93 -17.45
N TYR A 400 -14.67 11.22 -17.51
CA TYR A 400 -14.77 12.08 -16.31
C TYR A 400 -16.00 11.73 -15.47
N ILE A 401 -17.14 11.43 -16.12
CA ILE A 401 -18.35 10.97 -15.42
C ILE A 401 -18.07 9.67 -14.65
N MET A 402 -17.31 8.76 -15.26
CA MET A 402 -16.90 7.50 -14.65
C MET A 402 -15.97 7.68 -13.43
N GLU A 403 -15.18 8.76 -13.39
CA GLU A 403 -14.31 9.09 -12.25
C GLU A 403 -15.06 9.76 -11.09
N ASP A 404 -16.15 10.46 -11.39
CA ASP A 404 -16.94 11.19 -10.39
C ASP A 404 -17.84 10.24 -9.54
N ARG A 405 -18.51 10.81 -8.55
CA ARG A 405 -19.59 10.20 -7.77
C ARG A 405 -20.83 9.94 -8.63
N GLU A 406 -21.00 10.68 -9.72
CA GLU A 406 -22.09 10.54 -10.68
C GLU A 406 -22.04 9.25 -11.51
N ARG A 407 -20.90 8.53 -11.51
CA ARG A 407 -20.72 7.27 -12.25
C ARG A 407 -21.83 6.27 -12.03
N ASP A 408 -22.39 6.19 -10.82
CA ASP A 408 -23.39 5.18 -10.49
C ASP A 408 -24.71 5.48 -11.21
N ILE A 409 -25.05 6.77 -11.38
CA ILE A 409 -26.19 7.25 -12.17
C ILE A 409 -26.01 6.87 -13.64
N PHE A 410 -24.82 7.11 -14.20
CA PHE A 410 -24.50 6.77 -15.58
C PHE A 410 -24.51 5.25 -15.82
N LEU A 411 -23.97 4.46 -14.90
CA LEU A 411 -23.95 3.00 -14.99
C LEU A 411 -25.37 2.41 -14.92
N ASP A 412 -26.27 3.01 -14.13
CA ASP A 412 -27.68 2.58 -14.08
C ASP A 412 -28.40 2.81 -15.40
N TYR A 413 -28.26 4.02 -15.96
CA TYR A 413 -28.75 4.35 -17.29
C TYR A 413 -28.22 3.37 -18.35
N GLY A 414 -26.90 3.17 -18.39
CA GLY A 414 -26.28 2.30 -19.38
C GLY A 414 -26.69 0.84 -19.25
N ARG A 415 -26.86 0.34 -18.01
CA ARG A 415 -27.40 -1.00 -17.76
C ARG A 415 -28.83 -1.16 -18.25
N GLN A 416 -29.68 -0.15 -18.08
CA GLN A 416 -31.07 -0.17 -18.53
C GLN A 416 -31.13 -0.33 -20.05
N ILE A 417 -30.41 0.51 -20.79
CA ILE A 417 -30.36 0.46 -22.27
C ILE A 417 -29.78 -0.87 -22.75
N CYS A 418 -28.67 -1.30 -22.17
CA CYS A 418 -28.03 -2.55 -22.56
C CYS A 418 -28.95 -3.75 -22.30
N ARG A 419 -29.71 -3.78 -21.19
CA ARG A 419 -30.69 -4.86 -20.94
C ARG A 419 -31.80 -4.90 -21.98
N LYS A 420 -32.38 -3.75 -22.32
CA LYS A 420 -33.41 -3.65 -23.38
C LYS A 420 -32.87 -4.17 -24.71
N THR A 421 -31.68 -3.71 -25.10
CA THR A 421 -31.01 -4.10 -26.35
C THR A 421 -30.68 -5.58 -26.38
N ILE A 422 -30.02 -6.10 -25.35
CA ILE A 422 -29.63 -7.51 -25.26
C ILE A 422 -30.86 -8.42 -25.31
N ASN A 423 -31.95 -8.08 -24.62
CA ASN A 423 -33.16 -8.89 -24.64
C ASN A 423 -33.89 -8.84 -25.99
N ARG A 424 -33.86 -7.71 -26.69
CA ARG A 424 -34.42 -7.59 -28.06
C ARG A 424 -33.61 -8.38 -29.09
N ASN A 425 -32.33 -8.62 -28.82
CA ASN A 425 -31.42 -9.32 -29.73
C ASN A 425 -31.22 -10.81 -29.39
N LYS A 426 -31.79 -11.28 -28.27
CA LYS A 426 -31.99 -12.71 -28.02
C LYS A 426 -33.12 -13.20 -28.91
#